data_AF-A0A6J4IQ45-F1
#
_entry.id   AF-A0A6J4IQ45-F1
#
_cell.length_a   1.000
_cell.length_b   1.000
_cell.length_c   1.000
_cell.angle_alpha   90.00
_cell.angle_beta   90.00
_cell.angle_gamma   90.00
#
_symmetry.space_group_name_H-M   'P 1'
#
loop_
_entity.id
_entity.type
_entity.pdbx_description
1 polymer ?
#
loop_
_entity_poly.entity_id
_entity_poly.type
_entity_poly.pdbx_seq_one_letter_code
_entity_poly.pdbx_strand_id
1 'polypeptide(L)'
;MTGSDGFDMLLGNGGNDTLEGGGGFDFAVYWSSGSAVGVQLFSGTVNDGFGGIDKLSNIEGIIGSAWDDIILGSNLTDVLLGLDGADTIEGLGGDDALNGNGGNDQITGGAGDDTAYFRGFRENYTVTAIQGGFTVADNRGSDGTDVVTEVEFFRFEGDDNNADNDLILSAAEVLNPSANRPTAGDDSLNGTAGNDRIDALAGNDTVNGGAGDDTLVGNAGDDSLNGGAGYDTVAMGNVGFRNAGPGGSGGGVTITTSLGTDTLSNVEVVTFADGRLVMDANDPAARVLRLYEAALDRLPDQSGLNYWIDAVQDGQSLSALAGGFLGSDEFRARFGGAADNGAFVDRLYANVLGRAGEAEGRKHWVDSLNNGVGRAEVLVAFSESAENKAGTAALVQNGIWDRSEAATEVARLYDTVFGRLPDAPGLAFWKEAMEDGQKSLYDVAVAFTASAEFRSRCGDLGDRDFVNAMYVNALDRPAEQAELDHWMHHFDGKSSQRTVVVLELSEGLEHVALTAANVQSEKPGEFGILFA
;
A
#
# COMPACT_ATOMS: atom_id res chain seq x y z
N MET A 1 14.20 17.50 37.11
CA MET A 1 13.56 16.28 36.58
C MET A 1 14.35 15.89 35.35
N THR A 2 14.63 14.60 35.20
CA THR A 2 15.36 14.07 34.04
C THR A 2 14.45 13.04 33.39
N GLY A 3 14.20 13.18 32.09
CA GLY A 3 13.46 12.24 31.26
C GLY A 3 14.34 11.06 30.83
N SER A 4 13.85 10.31 29.85
CA SER A 4 14.41 9.07 29.34
C SER A 4 15.11 9.29 27.99
N ASP A 5 15.37 8.22 27.23
CA ASP A 5 15.84 8.33 25.84
C ASP A 5 14.66 8.35 24.84
N GLY A 6 13.42 8.46 25.34
CA GLY A 6 12.17 8.41 24.57
C GLY A 6 11.49 9.77 24.47
N PHE A 7 10.17 9.77 24.30
CA PHE A 7 9.36 10.99 24.35
C PHE A 7 8.92 11.24 25.79
N ASP A 8 9.34 12.36 26.37
CA ASP A 8 8.97 12.75 27.73
C ASP A 8 8.22 14.10 27.78
N MET A 9 7.25 14.19 28.70
CA MET A 9 6.57 15.45 29.03
C MET A 9 6.92 15.86 30.47
N LEU A 10 7.74 16.90 30.60
CA LEU A 10 8.27 17.38 31.87
C LEU A 10 7.50 18.62 32.34
N LEU A 11 6.73 18.46 33.40
CA LEU A 11 5.94 19.54 34.01
C LEU A 11 6.82 20.50 34.81
N GLY A 12 6.94 21.77 34.40
CA GLY A 12 7.77 22.77 35.10
C GLY A 12 7.33 23.03 36.54
N ASN A 13 6.01 23.19 36.76
CA ASN A 13 5.43 23.60 38.05
C ASN A 13 6.07 24.90 38.57
N GLY A 14 5.81 25.26 39.84
CA GLY A 14 6.38 26.47 40.43
C GLY A 14 7.68 26.20 41.18
N GLY A 15 8.69 27.03 40.97
CA GLY A 15 10.00 26.85 41.59
C GLY A 15 11.12 27.32 40.68
N ASN A 16 12.37 27.03 41.08
CA ASN A 16 13.48 27.11 40.13
C ASN A 16 13.89 25.68 39.83
N ASP A 17 13.35 25.12 38.77
CA ASP A 17 13.53 23.73 38.41
C ASP A 17 14.58 23.54 37.32
N THR A 18 15.01 22.30 37.13
CA THR A 18 15.89 21.90 36.02
C THR A 18 15.22 20.74 35.33
N LEU A 19 14.83 20.92 34.08
CA LEU A 19 14.18 19.93 33.24
C LEU A 19 15.19 19.47 32.18
N GLU A 20 15.51 18.18 32.20
CA GLU A 20 16.44 17.56 31.28
C GLU A 20 15.66 16.48 30.51
N GLY A 21 15.38 16.65 29.22
CA GLY A 21 14.57 15.69 28.46
C GLY A 21 15.27 14.34 28.32
N GLY A 22 16.56 14.39 27.98
CA GLY A 22 17.38 13.20 27.80
C GLY A 22 17.73 13.03 26.33
N GLY A 23 17.41 11.88 25.73
CA GLY A 23 17.45 11.71 24.27
C GLY A 23 16.02 11.53 23.76
N GLY A 24 15.79 11.74 22.48
CA GLY A 24 14.44 11.69 21.91
C GLY A 24 13.92 13.10 21.62
N PHE A 25 12.59 13.24 21.63
CA PHE A 25 11.91 14.53 21.45
C PHE A 25 11.11 14.80 22.72
N ASP A 26 11.47 15.85 23.45
CA ASP A 26 10.97 16.06 24.80
C ASP A 26 10.29 17.43 24.96
N PHE A 27 9.24 17.47 25.79
CA PHE A 27 8.46 18.67 26.07
C PHE A 27 8.70 19.21 27.48
N ALA A 28 8.91 20.52 27.59
CA ALA A 28 8.69 21.25 28.84
C ALA A 28 7.28 21.86 28.85
N VAL A 29 6.54 21.64 29.94
CA VAL A 29 5.09 21.86 29.99
C VAL A 29 4.70 22.81 31.13
N TYR A 30 4.06 23.93 30.78
CA TYR A 30 3.71 25.03 31.69
C TYR A 30 2.22 25.39 31.74
N TRP A 31 1.35 24.59 31.11
CA TRP A 31 -0.11 24.79 31.01
C TRP A 31 -0.84 25.11 32.32
N SER A 32 -0.31 24.65 33.47
CA SER A 32 -0.89 24.88 34.79
C SER A 32 -0.53 26.25 35.41
N SER A 33 0.31 27.04 34.74
CA SER A 33 0.72 28.36 35.23
C SER A 33 -0.47 29.31 35.35
N GLY A 34 -0.51 30.05 36.46
CA GLY A 34 -1.51 31.08 36.73
C GLY A 34 -1.18 32.44 36.11
N SER A 35 -0.10 32.54 35.34
CA SER A 35 0.30 33.74 34.59
C SER A 35 1.16 33.40 33.38
N ALA A 36 1.37 34.39 32.51
CA ALA A 36 2.21 34.27 31.32
C ALA A 36 3.62 33.74 31.63
N VAL A 37 4.09 32.88 30.74
CA VAL A 37 5.37 32.20 30.76
C VAL A 37 6.30 32.86 29.74
N GLY A 38 7.56 33.02 30.11
CA GLY A 38 8.59 33.56 29.22
C GLY A 38 9.65 32.50 28.91
N VAL A 39 9.64 31.95 27.71
CA VAL A 39 10.53 30.86 27.28
C VAL A 39 11.64 31.39 26.37
N GLN A 40 12.86 30.95 26.64
CA GLN A 40 14.03 31.14 25.79
C GLN A 40 14.73 29.80 25.60
N LEU A 41 14.22 29.00 24.68
CA LEU A 41 14.66 27.62 24.46
C LEU A 41 16.12 27.57 23.99
N PHE A 42 16.54 28.49 23.11
CA PHE A 42 17.95 28.63 22.68
C PHE A 42 18.95 28.79 23.83
N SER A 43 18.51 29.33 24.97
CA SER A 43 19.33 29.54 26.17
C SER A 43 19.05 28.52 27.28
N GLY A 44 18.02 27.68 27.08
CA GLY A 44 17.52 26.72 28.05
C GLY A 44 16.99 27.39 29.31
N THR A 45 16.21 28.48 29.20
CA THR A 45 15.63 29.15 30.38
C THR A 45 14.15 29.47 30.19
N VAL A 46 13.38 29.31 31.27
CA VAL A 46 11.96 29.65 31.32
C VAL A 46 11.64 30.44 32.58
N ASN A 47 10.97 31.58 32.45
CA ASN A 47 10.27 32.22 33.55
C ASN A 47 8.90 31.54 33.70
N ASP A 48 8.76 30.72 34.74
CA ASP A 48 7.73 29.68 34.90
C ASP A 48 6.30 30.20 35.13
N GLY A 49 6.11 31.52 35.27
CA GLY A 49 4.82 32.14 35.59
C GLY A 49 4.34 31.89 37.04
N PHE A 50 5.16 31.25 37.88
CA PHE A 50 4.96 31.13 39.33
C PHE A 50 5.93 32.00 40.14
N GLY A 51 6.85 32.70 39.46
CA GLY A 51 7.81 33.63 40.05
C GLY A 51 9.22 33.04 40.19
N GLY A 52 9.47 31.90 39.55
CA GLY A 52 10.76 31.24 39.45
C GLY A 52 11.33 31.22 38.02
N ILE A 53 12.55 30.70 37.91
CA ILE A 53 13.24 30.52 36.63
C ILE A 53 13.73 29.08 36.56
N ASP A 54 13.23 28.37 35.56
CA ASP A 54 13.61 27.01 35.24
C ASP A 54 14.76 26.98 34.23
N LYS A 55 15.49 25.86 34.25
CA LYS A 55 16.54 25.56 33.27
C LYS A 55 16.16 24.33 32.45
N LEU A 56 16.27 24.44 31.14
CA LEU A 56 15.99 23.37 30.19
C LEU A 56 17.29 22.85 29.57
N SER A 57 17.36 21.55 29.33
CA SER A 57 18.39 20.93 28.50
C SER A 57 17.82 19.73 27.77
N ASN A 58 18.17 19.56 26.48
CA ASN A 58 17.62 18.54 25.60
C ASN A 58 16.08 18.57 25.65
N ILE A 59 15.51 19.72 25.30
CA ILE A 59 14.08 19.94 25.17
C ILE A 59 13.90 20.57 23.80
N GLU A 60 13.01 19.99 23.00
CA GLU A 60 12.70 20.43 21.64
C GLU A 60 11.24 20.92 21.55
N GLY A 61 10.43 20.64 22.57
CA GLY A 61 9.03 21.02 22.64
C GLY A 61 8.70 21.93 23.82
N ILE A 62 7.84 22.92 23.60
CA ILE A 62 7.29 23.80 24.62
C ILE A 62 5.77 23.77 24.56
N ILE A 63 5.14 23.58 25.73
CA ILE A 63 3.74 23.89 25.96
C ILE A 63 3.65 25.05 26.94
N GLY A 64 3.15 26.18 26.46
CA GLY A 64 2.87 27.40 27.21
C GLY A 64 1.76 27.27 28.23
N SER A 65 1.21 28.41 28.64
CA SER A 65 0.14 28.60 29.61
C SER A 65 -1.11 29.14 28.94
N ALA A 66 -2.21 29.25 29.67
CA ALA A 66 -3.46 29.85 29.14
C ALA A 66 -3.45 31.40 29.19
N TRP A 67 -2.27 32.03 29.10
CA TRP A 67 -2.06 33.47 29.21
C TRP A 67 -1.09 33.93 28.13
N ASP A 68 -1.11 35.23 27.81
CA ASP A 68 -0.24 35.90 26.82
C ASP A 68 1.25 35.60 27.03
N ASP A 69 1.74 34.52 26.43
CA ASP A 69 3.08 34.00 26.59
C ASP A 69 4.08 34.64 25.63
N ILE A 70 5.36 34.53 25.96
CA ILE A 70 6.46 34.83 25.04
C ILE A 70 7.30 33.57 24.91
N ILE A 71 7.27 32.94 23.74
CA ILE A 71 7.96 31.69 23.45
C ILE A 71 8.98 31.93 22.35
N LEU A 72 10.26 31.90 22.73
CA LEU A 72 11.39 31.95 21.79
C LEU A 72 12.02 30.57 21.68
N GLY A 73 12.06 30.02 20.47
CA GLY A 73 12.65 28.75 20.10
C GLY A 73 14.18 28.74 20.16
N SER A 74 14.79 27.92 19.31
CA SER A 74 16.19 27.55 19.27
C SER A 74 16.76 27.73 17.86
N ASN A 75 17.91 27.13 17.53
CA ASN A 75 18.36 27.10 16.13
C ASN A 75 18.22 25.66 15.56
N LEU A 76 17.35 24.88 16.18
CA LEU A 76 17.01 23.51 15.85
C LEU A 76 15.49 23.47 15.64
N THR A 77 15.00 22.40 15.02
CA THR A 77 13.57 22.13 14.88
C THR A 77 12.88 22.06 16.25
N ASP A 78 11.95 22.98 16.48
CA ASP A 78 11.17 23.08 17.70
C ASP A 78 9.67 22.86 17.46
N VAL A 79 8.95 22.45 18.52
CA VAL A 79 7.48 22.44 18.55
C VAL A 79 6.99 23.38 19.64
N LEU A 80 6.37 24.49 19.24
CA LEU A 80 6.01 25.59 20.14
C LEU A 80 4.49 25.77 20.17
N LEU A 81 3.90 25.56 21.35
CA LEU A 81 2.46 25.63 21.61
C LEU A 81 2.15 26.74 22.61
N GLY A 82 1.43 27.78 22.19
CA GLY A 82 0.99 28.91 23.03
C GLY A 82 -0.13 28.53 24.01
N LEU A 83 -1.24 27.99 23.47
CA LEU A 83 -2.51 27.65 24.13
C LEU A 83 -3.53 28.80 24.06
N ASP A 84 -4.17 29.16 25.17
CA ASP A 84 -5.08 30.31 25.16
C ASP A 84 -4.25 31.55 25.51
N GLY A 85 -4.61 32.73 24.99
CA GLY A 85 -3.86 33.97 25.27
C GLY A 85 -3.46 34.69 23.99
N ALA A 86 -3.00 35.93 24.08
CA ALA A 86 -2.39 36.60 22.93
C ALA A 86 -0.87 36.39 22.97
N ASP A 87 -0.42 35.33 22.31
CA ASP A 87 0.93 34.81 22.43
C ASP A 87 1.89 35.45 21.43
N THR A 88 3.18 35.49 21.79
CA THR A 88 4.27 35.82 20.88
C THR A 88 5.18 34.61 20.75
N ILE A 89 5.19 33.99 19.57
CA ILE A 89 5.95 32.77 19.27
C ILE A 89 6.98 33.09 18.16
N GLU A 90 8.25 32.82 18.41
CA GLU A 90 9.35 32.98 17.46
C GLU A 90 10.16 31.68 17.39
N GLY A 91 10.15 31.00 16.24
CA GLY A 91 10.91 29.76 16.01
C GLY A 91 12.42 29.99 16.00
N LEU A 92 12.83 31.12 15.44
CA LEU A 92 14.22 31.57 15.19
C LEU A 92 14.87 30.84 14.03
N GLY A 93 15.29 29.58 14.17
CA GLY A 93 15.78 28.84 13.03
C GLY A 93 15.79 27.34 13.24
N GLY A 94 15.88 26.60 12.15
CA GLY A 94 15.37 25.22 12.14
C GLY A 94 14.00 25.20 11.46
N ASP A 95 13.48 24.01 11.19
CA ASP A 95 12.17 23.84 10.57
C ASP A 95 11.13 23.65 11.69
N ASP A 96 10.38 24.69 12.04
CA ASP A 96 9.61 24.74 13.28
C ASP A 96 8.11 24.45 13.08
N ALA A 97 7.47 23.86 14.10
CA ALA A 97 6.03 23.68 14.19
C ALA A 97 5.44 24.64 15.24
N LEU A 98 4.71 25.65 14.77
CA LEU A 98 4.26 26.77 15.60
C LEU A 98 2.74 26.78 15.71
N ASN A 99 2.20 26.88 16.92
CA ASN A 99 0.77 26.90 17.13
C ASN A 99 0.42 27.84 18.29
N GLY A 100 -0.21 28.97 17.97
CA GLY A 100 -0.78 29.88 18.97
C GLY A 100 -1.97 29.24 19.70
N ASN A 101 -2.92 28.68 18.95
CA ASN A 101 -4.27 28.33 19.38
C ASN A 101 -5.11 29.58 19.67
N GLY A 102 -5.75 29.68 20.83
CA GLY A 102 -6.83 30.63 21.06
C GLY A 102 -6.29 32.01 21.42
N GLY A 103 -6.43 33.01 20.56
CA GLY A 103 -5.65 34.21 20.80
C GLY A 103 -5.83 35.38 19.86
N ASN A 104 -4.84 36.25 19.82
CA ASN A 104 -4.54 37.05 18.63
C ASN A 104 -3.03 37.05 18.59
N ASP A 105 -2.47 36.05 17.95
CA ASP A 105 -1.09 35.67 18.18
C ASP A 105 -0.15 36.34 17.20
N GLN A 106 1.09 36.50 17.62
CA GLN A 106 2.20 36.90 16.74
C GLN A 106 3.11 35.69 16.58
N ILE A 107 3.07 35.09 15.39
CA ILE A 107 3.85 33.89 15.06
C ILE A 107 4.91 34.27 14.03
N THR A 108 6.17 34.04 14.36
CA THR A 108 7.32 34.22 13.48
C THR A 108 8.07 32.91 13.35
N GLY A 109 8.24 32.38 12.14
CA GLY A 109 9.04 31.17 11.91
C GLY A 109 10.52 31.47 12.04
N GLY A 110 11.03 32.23 11.08
CA GLY A 110 12.41 32.70 11.07
C GLY A 110 13.19 32.04 9.95
N ALA A 111 14.29 31.37 10.28
CA ALA A 111 15.20 30.77 9.32
C ALA A 111 15.04 29.25 9.24
N GLY A 112 14.30 28.78 8.26
CA GLY A 112 14.06 27.37 7.99
C GLY A 112 12.77 27.24 7.19
N ASP A 113 12.24 26.03 7.10
CA ASP A 113 10.91 25.78 6.53
C ASP A 113 9.90 25.63 7.68
N ASP A 114 9.19 26.71 8.02
CA ASP A 114 8.35 26.78 9.20
C ASP A 114 6.86 26.54 8.89
N THR A 115 6.15 25.89 9.81
CA THR A 115 4.71 25.61 9.68
C THR A 115 3.91 26.18 10.85
N ALA A 116 2.96 27.07 10.56
CA ALA A 116 1.95 27.51 11.53
C ALA A 116 0.67 26.65 11.44
N TYR A 117 0.22 26.15 12.60
CA TYR A 117 -0.92 25.26 12.75
C TYR A 117 -2.15 25.99 13.29
N PHE A 118 -3.32 25.64 12.74
CA PHE A 118 -4.62 26.19 13.11
C PHE A 118 -5.66 25.08 13.28
N ARG A 119 -6.49 25.18 14.33
CA ARG A 119 -7.45 24.13 14.70
C ARG A 119 -8.73 24.14 13.83
N GLY A 120 -8.88 23.11 13.01
CA GLY A 120 -10.08 22.83 12.20
C GLY A 120 -9.95 23.20 10.73
N PHE A 121 -11.06 23.07 9.98
CA PHE A 121 -11.05 23.12 8.52
C PHE A 121 -10.63 24.47 7.94
N ARG A 122 -9.93 24.46 6.80
CA ARG A 122 -9.44 25.66 6.10
C ARG A 122 -10.56 26.62 5.72
N GLU A 123 -11.77 26.16 5.41
CA GLU A 123 -12.91 27.04 5.08
C GLU A 123 -13.36 27.92 6.25
N ASN A 124 -13.00 27.57 7.48
CA ASN A 124 -13.32 28.38 8.65
C ASN A 124 -12.40 29.59 8.78
N TYR A 125 -11.33 29.70 8.00
CA TYR A 125 -10.33 30.74 8.15
C TYR A 125 -10.26 31.71 6.96
N THR A 126 -10.10 33.00 7.28
CA THR A 126 -9.80 34.07 6.32
C THR A 126 -8.32 34.41 6.41
N VAL A 127 -7.54 34.07 5.37
CA VAL A 127 -6.12 34.41 5.26
C VAL A 127 -5.96 35.64 4.37
N THR A 128 -5.34 36.71 4.90
CA THR A 128 -5.11 37.96 4.17
C THR A 128 -3.62 38.28 4.15
N ALA A 129 -3.04 38.49 2.97
CA ALA A 129 -1.65 38.91 2.85
C ALA A 129 -1.45 40.35 3.37
N ILE A 130 -0.38 40.55 4.13
CA ILE A 130 0.08 41.85 4.62
C ILE A 130 1.55 42.07 4.23
N GLN A 131 2.10 43.25 4.53
CA GLN A 131 3.52 43.50 4.30
C GLN A 131 4.35 42.61 5.23
N GLY A 132 5.09 41.65 4.67
CA GLY A 132 5.99 40.78 5.44
C GLY A 132 5.36 39.51 6.00
N GLY A 133 4.10 39.20 5.65
CA GLY A 133 3.43 37.98 6.13
C GLY A 133 1.94 37.96 5.83
N PHE A 134 1.16 37.38 6.73
CA PHE A 134 -0.28 37.19 6.62
C PHE A 134 -0.99 37.51 7.93
N THR A 135 -2.29 37.82 7.84
CA THR A 135 -3.21 37.68 8.97
C THR A 135 -4.13 36.49 8.73
N VAL A 136 -4.33 35.65 9.73
CA VAL A 136 -5.20 34.46 9.69
C VAL A 136 -6.32 34.67 10.70
N ALA A 137 -7.57 34.79 10.23
CA ALA A 137 -8.72 35.06 11.09
C ALA A 137 -9.70 33.89 11.12
N ASP A 138 -10.03 33.37 12.31
CA ASP A 138 -11.06 32.34 12.47
C ASP A 138 -12.47 32.95 12.37
N ASN A 139 -13.19 32.57 11.31
CA ASN A 139 -14.54 33.06 11.02
C ASN A 139 -15.61 32.49 11.97
N ARG A 140 -15.29 31.48 12.79
CA ARG A 140 -16.18 30.95 13.84
C ARG A 140 -16.16 31.83 15.10
N GLY A 141 -15.11 32.65 15.25
CA GLY A 141 -14.93 33.56 16.37
C GLY A 141 -14.36 32.93 17.65
N SER A 142 -13.76 31.73 17.55
CA SER A 142 -13.12 31.01 18.65
C SER A 142 -11.68 31.44 18.91
N ASP A 143 -10.90 31.66 17.85
CA ASP A 143 -9.43 31.78 17.89
C ASP A 143 -8.90 33.21 17.72
N GLY A 144 -9.75 34.17 17.33
CA GLY A 144 -9.32 35.54 17.02
C GLY A 144 -8.66 35.70 15.65
N THR A 145 -7.65 36.58 15.55
CA THR A 145 -6.92 36.93 14.32
C THR A 145 -5.42 37.02 14.59
N ASP A 146 -4.69 36.10 13.98
CA ASP A 146 -3.26 35.92 14.18
C ASP A 146 -2.47 36.63 13.10
N VAL A 147 -1.29 37.12 13.45
CA VAL A 147 -0.31 37.68 12.54
C VAL A 147 0.80 36.65 12.38
N VAL A 148 1.00 36.17 11.16
CA VAL A 148 2.05 35.20 10.86
C VAL A 148 3.05 35.79 9.87
N THR A 149 4.32 35.79 10.24
CA THR A 149 5.43 36.33 9.45
C THR A 149 6.56 35.33 9.37
N GLU A 150 7.35 35.35 8.29
CA GLU A 150 8.50 34.44 8.14
C GLU A 150 8.12 32.96 8.40
N VAL A 151 6.94 32.55 7.91
CA VAL A 151 6.45 31.17 7.94
C VAL A 151 6.05 30.79 6.53
N GLU A 152 6.47 29.61 6.11
CA GLU A 152 6.32 29.10 4.75
C GLU A 152 4.99 28.35 4.58
N PHE A 153 4.48 27.70 5.66
CA PHE A 153 3.31 26.81 5.59
C PHE A 153 2.22 27.13 6.61
N PHE A 154 0.96 26.96 6.18
CA PHE A 154 -0.21 26.94 7.07
C PHE A 154 -0.84 25.54 7.05
N ARG A 155 -1.07 24.94 8.23
CA ARG A 155 -1.78 23.66 8.38
C ARG A 155 -3.10 23.86 9.12
N PHE A 156 -4.18 23.32 8.57
CA PHE A 156 -5.54 23.37 9.10
C PHE A 156 -6.02 21.95 9.37
N GLU A 157 -6.22 21.59 10.65
CA GLU A 157 -6.48 20.21 11.12
C GLU A 157 -7.82 19.60 10.69
N GLY A 158 -8.66 20.30 9.91
CA GLY A 158 -9.88 19.70 9.38
C GLY A 158 -9.74 19.13 7.97
N ASP A 159 -8.68 19.50 7.23
CA ASP A 159 -8.57 19.15 5.82
C ASP A 159 -8.00 17.74 5.59
N ASP A 160 -7.57 17.03 6.64
CA ASP A 160 -7.26 15.61 6.61
C ASP A 160 -8.54 14.80 6.88
N ASN A 161 -8.91 13.90 5.97
CA ASN A 161 -9.99 12.93 6.21
C ASN A 161 -9.58 11.85 7.26
N ASN A 162 -8.67 12.16 8.18
CA ASN A 162 -8.23 11.30 9.26
C ASN A 162 -9.04 11.61 10.53
N ALA A 163 -9.72 10.61 11.06
CA ALA A 163 -10.64 10.75 12.18
C ALA A 163 -9.95 10.86 13.56
N ASP A 164 -8.70 11.35 13.60
CA ASP A 164 -7.93 11.48 14.84
C ASP A 164 -7.94 12.94 15.31
N ASN A 165 -9.02 13.28 15.98
CA ASN A 165 -9.12 14.47 16.82
C ASN A 165 -8.25 14.28 18.09
N ASP A 166 -6.93 14.39 17.98
CA ASP A 166 -6.03 14.81 19.06
C ASP A 166 -4.67 15.25 18.51
N LEU A 167 -4.24 16.44 18.91
CA LEU A 167 -2.97 17.08 18.55
C LEU A 167 -1.80 16.33 19.21
N ILE A 168 -1.31 15.28 18.56
CA ILE A 168 0.07 14.80 18.73
C ILE A 168 0.67 14.68 17.33
N LEU A 169 1.37 15.73 16.91
CA LEU A 169 2.23 15.70 15.73
C LEU A 169 3.20 14.54 15.89
N SER A 170 3.04 13.50 15.07
CA SER A 170 4.07 12.45 15.03
C SER A 170 5.32 13.06 14.40
N ALA A 171 6.49 12.83 14.99
CA ALA A 171 7.77 13.38 14.53
C ALA A 171 8.11 13.03 13.06
N ALA A 172 7.39 12.09 12.45
CA ALA A 172 7.50 11.73 11.04
C ALA A 172 6.82 12.74 10.09
N GLU A 173 5.79 13.46 10.54
CA GLU A 173 5.05 14.44 9.72
C GLU A 173 5.70 15.83 9.70
N VAL A 174 6.65 16.09 10.61
CA VAL A 174 7.33 17.39 10.78
C VAL A 174 8.54 17.53 9.84
N LEU A 175 9.04 16.44 9.25
CA LEU A 175 10.33 16.43 8.54
C LEU A 175 10.28 16.73 7.03
N ASN A 176 9.15 17.13 6.41
CA ASN A 176 9.14 17.38 4.95
C ASN A 176 8.00 18.28 4.41
N PRO A 177 8.06 19.64 4.53
CA PRO A 177 6.91 20.49 4.20
C PRO A 177 6.91 21.21 2.83
N SER A 178 8.00 21.27 2.05
CA SER A 178 8.12 22.27 0.96
C SER A 178 8.14 21.81 -0.50
N ALA A 179 8.05 20.50 -0.82
CA ALA A 179 8.08 20.04 -2.23
C ALA A 179 7.16 18.85 -2.60
N ASN A 180 6.24 18.41 -1.73
CA ASN A 180 5.51 17.15 -1.96
C ASN A 180 4.03 17.18 -1.52
N ARG A 181 3.35 18.33 -1.61
CA ARG A 181 1.90 18.40 -1.31
C ARG A 181 1.09 18.28 -2.60
N PRO A 182 0.47 17.13 -2.87
CA PRO A 182 -0.37 16.92 -4.05
C PRO A 182 -1.63 17.80 -4.00
N THR A 183 -2.11 18.21 -5.17
CA THR A 183 -3.31 18.99 -5.42
C THR A 183 -4.16 18.29 -6.48
N ALA A 184 -5.32 18.84 -6.84
CA ALA A 184 -6.14 18.29 -7.93
C ALA A 184 -5.75 18.84 -9.32
N GLY A 185 -4.53 19.34 -9.49
CA GLY A 185 -3.99 19.76 -10.79
C GLY A 185 -2.57 19.24 -10.98
N ASP A 186 -1.99 19.47 -12.16
CA ASP A 186 -0.68 18.91 -12.55
C ASP A 186 0.46 19.29 -11.58
N ASP A 187 0.94 18.31 -10.82
CA ASP A 187 1.94 18.45 -9.78
C ASP A 187 3.29 17.82 -10.14
N SER A 188 4.34 18.25 -9.43
CA SER A 188 5.69 17.66 -9.52
C SER A 188 6.11 17.21 -8.13
N LEU A 189 5.95 15.93 -7.84
CA LEU A 189 6.12 15.32 -6.53
C LEU A 189 7.43 14.52 -6.47
N ASN A 190 8.20 14.70 -5.40
CA ASN A 190 9.42 13.95 -5.15
C ASN A 190 9.38 13.38 -3.73
N GLY A 191 9.51 12.07 -3.63
CA GLY A 191 9.79 11.38 -2.37
C GLY A 191 11.23 11.56 -1.92
N THR A 192 11.58 10.81 -0.89
CA THR A 192 12.81 10.92 -0.12
C THR A 192 13.78 9.79 -0.48
N ALA A 193 14.65 9.43 0.46
CA ALA A 193 15.50 8.25 0.36
C ALA A 193 15.00 7.09 1.25
N GLY A 194 13.83 7.24 1.87
CA GLY A 194 13.12 6.20 2.62
C GLY A 194 11.95 5.64 1.83
N ASN A 195 11.19 4.73 2.45
CA ASN A 195 10.00 4.17 1.80
C ASN A 195 8.85 5.16 1.88
N ASP A 196 8.48 5.72 0.74
CA ASP A 196 7.47 6.77 0.65
C ASP A 196 6.12 6.23 0.16
N ARG A 197 5.03 6.88 0.61
CA ARG A 197 3.70 6.71 0.04
C ARG A 197 3.25 8.04 -0.55
N ILE A 198 3.15 8.11 -1.87
CA ILE A 198 2.79 9.33 -2.60
C ILE A 198 1.46 9.12 -3.32
N ASP A 199 0.46 9.93 -2.98
CA ASP A 199 -0.81 10.00 -3.70
C ASP A 199 -0.90 11.34 -4.42
N ALA A 200 -0.82 11.33 -5.75
CA ALA A 200 -0.76 12.53 -6.56
C ALA A 200 -2.11 13.23 -6.74
N LEU A 201 -3.21 12.60 -6.28
CA LEU A 201 -4.58 13.07 -6.46
C LEU A 201 -4.97 13.13 -7.94
N ALA A 202 -5.43 14.25 -8.47
CA ALA A 202 -5.90 14.35 -9.86
C ALA A 202 -5.07 15.39 -10.58
N GLY A 203 -4.90 15.28 -11.89
CA GLY A 203 -3.95 16.11 -12.63
C GLY A 203 -3.08 15.22 -13.51
N ASN A 204 -2.29 15.83 -14.39
CA ASN A 204 -1.24 15.11 -15.10
C ASN A 204 0.05 15.27 -14.29
N ASP A 205 0.29 14.34 -13.39
CA ASP A 205 1.30 14.51 -12.36
C ASP A 205 2.64 13.91 -12.77
N THR A 206 3.73 14.50 -12.30
CA THR A 206 5.08 13.92 -12.39
C THR A 206 5.53 13.53 -11.00
N VAL A 207 5.62 12.23 -10.75
CA VAL A 207 5.98 11.67 -9.44
C VAL A 207 7.31 10.94 -9.52
N ASN A 208 8.20 11.18 -8.57
CA ASN A 208 9.46 10.47 -8.41
C ASN A 208 9.57 9.97 -6.96
N GLY A 209 9.52 8.65 -6.73
CA GLY A 209 9.60 8.04 -5.40
C GLY A 209 10.95 8.29 -4.74
N GLY A 210 12.04 8.13 -5.50
CA GLY A 210 13.39 8.45 -5.02
C GLY A 210 14.18 7.17 -4.75
N ALA A 211 14.62 6.98 -3.52
CA ALA A 211 15.24 5.72 -3.10
C ALA A 211 14.46 5.13 -1.93
N GLY A 212 14.41 3.81 -1.80
CA GLY A 212 13.52 3.15 -0.87
C GLY A 212 12.51 2.28 -1.62
N ASP A 213 11.70 1.53 -0.88
CA ASP A 213 10.61 0.75 -1.47
C ASP A 213 9.34 1.61 -1.44
N ASP A 214 9.00 2.25 -2.55
CA ASP A 214 7.97 3.29 -2.61
C ASP A 214 6.61 2.76 -3.06
N THR A 215 5.53 3.45 -2.64
CA THR A 215 4.17 3.23 -3.14
C THR A 215 3.62 4.51 -3.77
N LEU A 216 3.38 4.50 -5.08
CA LEU A 216 2.90 5.65 -5.85
C LEU A 216 1.46 5.45 -6.33
N VAL A 217 0.63 6.49 -6.25
CA VAL A 217 -0.75 6.52 -6.73
C VAL A 217 -0.95 7.77 -7.58
N GLY A 218 -1.23 7.62 -8.88
CA GLY A 218 -1.49 8.75 -9.79
C GLY A 218 -2.97 9.20 -9.82
N ASN A 219 -3.89 8.25 -9.61
CA ASN A 219 -5.33 8.38 -9.84
C ASN A 219 -5.74 8.88 -11.23
N ALA A 220 -6.10 10.16 -11.38
CA ALA A 220 -6.86 10.63 -12.53
C ALA A 220 -6.11 11.73 -13.29
N GLY A 221 -5.77 11.40 -14.53
CA GLY A 221 -5.01 12.22 -15.48
C GLY A 221 -3.95 11.36 -16.14
N ASP A 222 -3.12 11.97 -16.97
CA ASP A 222 -2.03 11.26 -17.66
C ASP A 222 -0.73 11.43 -16.86
N ASP A 223 -0.43 10.48 -15.97
CA ASP A 223 0.67 10.63 -15.00
C ASP A 223 2.02 10.08 -15.49
N SER A 224 3.10 10.62 -14.96
CA SER A 224 4.47 10.10 -15.11
C SER A 224 4.99 9.65 -13.75
N LEU A 225 4.94 8.35 -13.48
CA LEU A 225 5.31 7.76 -12.20
C LEU A 225 6.66 7.06 -12.30
N ASN A 226 7.66 7.56 -11.58
CA ASN A 226 8.97 6.97 -11.46
C ASN A 226 9.18 6.45 -10.04
N GLY A 227 9.33 5.13 -9.83
CA GLY A 227 9.61 4.57 -8.50
C GLY A 227 11.00 5.00 -8.03
N GLY A 228 12.01 4.65 -8.82
CA GLY A 228 13.38 5.11 -8.61
C GLY A 228 14.27 3.94 -8.23
N ALA A 229 14.86 3.98 -7.04
CA ALA A 229 15.78 2.94 -6.58
C ALA A 229 15.20 2.18 -5.39
N GLY A 230 14.75 0.96 -5.63
CA GLY A 230 14.28 0.05 -4.59
C GLY A 230 13.33 -0.97 -5.19
N TYR A 231 12.39 -1.46 -4.39
CA TYR A 231 11.26 -2.23 -4.86
C TYR A 231 9.99 -1.38 -4.82
N ASP A 232 9.59 -0.87 -5.98
CA ASP A 232 8.58 0.17 -6.08
C ASP A 232 7.24 -0.39 -6.59
N THR A 233 6.16 0.10 -6.00
CA THR A 233 4.78 -0.29 -6.31
C THR A 233 3.97 0.89 -6.80
N VAL A 234 3.28 0.74 -7.93
CA VAL A 234 2.23 1.66 -8.35
C VAL A 234 0.87 1.06 -8.00
N ALA A 235 0.00 1.80 -7.33
CA ALA A 235 -1.35 1.36 -6.99
C ALA A 235 -2.40 2.02 -7.89
N MET A 236 -3.13 1.20 -8.65
CA MET A 236 -4.20 1.68 -9.54
C MET A 236 -5.55 1.80 -8.81
N GLY A 237 -5.57 1.55 -7.50
CA GLY A 237 -6.77 1.60 -6.66
C GLY A 237 -7.87 0.66 -7.17
N ASN A 238 -9.09 1.19 -7.32
CA ASN A 238 -10.28 0.45 -7.73
C ASN A 238 -10.37 0.23 -9.25
N VAL A 239 -9.25 -0.11 -9.89
CA VAL A 239 -9.19 -0.44 -11.32
C VAL A 239 -8.80 -1.91 -11.46
N GLY A 240 -9.55 -2.64 -12.28
CA GLY A 240 -9.22 -4.01 -12.67
C GLY A 240 -8.25 -4.07 -13.83
N PHE A 241 -7.39 -5.09 -13.86
CA PHE A 241 -6.38 -5.25 -14.90
C PHE A 241 -6.97 -5.32 -16.31
N ARG A 242 -8.12 -5.99 -16.48
CA ARG A 242 -8.79 -6.09 -17.78
C ARG A 242 -9.19 -4.73 -18.36
N ASN A 243 -9.43 -3.75 -17.48
CA ASN A 243 -9.82 -2.39 -17.85
C ASN A 243 -8.62 -1.43 -17.97
N ALA A 244 -7.41 -1.93 -17.71
CA ALA A 244 -6.16 -1.19 -17.75
C ALA A 244 -5.32 -1.78 -18.89
N GLY A 245 -5.38 -1.21 -20.10
CA GLY A 245 -4.70 -1.76 -21.27
C GLY A 245 -3.19 -1.57 -21.18
N PRO A 246 -2.39 -2.56 -20.74
CA PRO A 246 -0.97 -2.37 -20.51
C PRO A 246 -0.25 -2.43 -21.85
N GLY A 247 0.59 -1.44 -22.15
CA GLY A 247 1.40 -1.38 -23.35
C GLY A 247 2.84 -0.99 -23.03
N GLY A 248 3.82 -1.71 -23.58
CA GLY A 248 5.24 -1.37 -23.41
C GLY A 248 5.81 -0.70 -24.67
N SER A 249 6.50 0.43 -24.51
CA SER A 249 7.45 0.91 -25.52
C SER A 249 8.64 1.63 -24.89
N GLY A 250 9.86 1.22 -25.22
CA GLY A 250 11.05 2.05 -25.01
C GLY A 250 11.52 2.25 -23.56
N GLY A 251 11.28 1.31 -22.65
CA GLY A 251 11.85 1.34 -21.28
C GLY A 251 10.92 1.90 -20.20
N GLY A 252 9.67 2.22 -20.54
CA GLY A 252 8.58 2.44 -19.59
C GLY A 252 7.35 1.60 -19.93
N VAL A 253 6.50 1.36 -18.93
CA VAL A 253 5.21 0.68 -19.08
C VAL A 253 4.11 1.73 -19.07
N THR A 254 3.21 1.66 -20.04
CA THR A 254 2.04 2.54 -20.12
C THR A 254 0.81 1.78 -19.67
N ILE A 255 0.04 2.37 -18.75
CA ILE A 255 -1.24 1.83 -18.28
C ILE A 255 -2.34 2.80 -18.69
N THR A 256 -3.22 2.37 -19.61
CA THR A 256 -4.37 3.19 -20.02
C THR A 256 -5.66 2.70 -19.37
N THR A 257 -6.33 3.58 -18.63
CA THR A 257 -7.62 3.32 -17.98
C THR A 257 -8.69 4.32 -18.45
N SER A 258 -9.86 4.33 -17.82
CA SER A 258 -10.86 5.40 -18.01
C SER A 258 -10.49 6.72 -17.31
N LEU A 259 -9.51 6.69 -16.40
CA LEU A 259 -9.08 7.86 -15.62
C LEU A 259 -7.96 8.62 -16.33
N GLY A 260 -7.22 7.97 -17.23
CA GLY A 260 -6.12 8.56 -17.99
C GLY A 260 -5.13 7.51 -18.48
N THR A 261 -3.98 7.96 -18.95
CA THR A 261 -2.87 7.13 -19.44
C THR A 261 -1.59 7.44 -18.69
N ASP A 262 -1.18 6.50 -17.85
CA ASP A 262 -0.02 6.66 -16.98
C ASP A 262 1.22 6.02 -17.59
N THR A 263 2.36 6.68 -17.45
CA THR A 263 3.67 6.19 -17.88
C THR A 263 4.51 5.86 -16.66
N LEU A 264 4.94 4.61 -16.57
CA LEU A 264 5.68 4.07 -15.43
C LEU A 264 7.14 3.82 -15.81
N SER A 265 8.06 4.19 -14.93
CA SER A 265 9.49 3.88 -15.06
C SER A 265 10.08 3.47 -13.71
N ASN A 266 11.05 2.55 -13.72
CA ASN A 266 11.64 1.99 -12.49
C ASN A 266 10.56 1.59 -11.46
N VAL A 267 9.62 0.77 -11.90
CA VAL A 267 8.54 0.23 -11.07
C VAL A 267 8.59 -1.29 -11.19
N GLU A 268 8.58 -1.98 -10.06
CA GLU A 268 8.67 -3.42 -9.97
C GLU A 268 7.29 -4.08 -10.00
N VAL A 269 6.27 -3.41 -9.47
CA VAL A 269 4.89 -3.95 -9.40
C VAL A 269 3.84 -2.87 -9.66
N VAL A 270 2.79 -3.23 -10.39
CA VAL A 270 1.54 -2.47 -10.43
C VAL A 270 0.43 -3.29 -9.78
N THR A 271 -0.26 -2.73 -8.78
CA THR A 271 -1.38 -3.39 -8.10
C THR A 271 -2.72 -2.90 -8.64
N PHE A 272 -3.64 -3.85 -8.80
CA PHE A 272 -5.00 -3.68 -9.30
C PHE A 272 -5.99 -4.27 -8.30
N ALA A 273 -7.28 -3.99 -8.50
CA ALA A 273 -8.36 -4.55 -7.67
C ALA A 273 -8.46 -6.09 -7.74
N ASP A 274 -7.88 -6.72 -8.78
CA ASP A 274 -8.00 -8.15 -9.10
C ASP A 274 -6.66 -8.90 -9.18
N GLY A 275 -5.55 -8.26 -8.81
CA GLY A 275 -4.22 -8.88 -8.82
C GLY A 275 -3.10 -7.86 -8.99
N ARG A 276 -1.93 -8.34 -9.41
CA ARG A 276 -0.75 -7.50 -9.63
C ARG A 276 -0.03 -7.83 -10.93
N LEU A 277 0.51 -6.80 -11.57
CA LEU A 277 1.39 -6.92 -12.73
C LEU A 277 2.83 -6.80 -12.26
N VAL A 278 3.61 -7.87 -12.41
CA VAL A 278 4.97 -7.99 -11.87
C VAL A 278 6.02 -7.76 -12.95
N MET A 279 6.93 -6.82 -12.71
CA MET A 279 8.06 -6.45 -13.58
C MET A 279 9.43 -6.64 -12.91
N ASP A 280 9.47 -7.02 -11.63
CA ASP A 280 10.72 -7.42 -10.98
C ASP A 280 11.18 -8.80 -11.46
N ALA A 281 12.46 -8.90 -11.83
CA ALA A 281 13.07 -10.15 -12.22
C ALA A 281 13.28 -11.10 -11.03
N ASN A 282 13.27 -10.64 -9.78
CA ASN A 282 13.49 -11.47 -8.60
C ASN A 282 12.20 -11.90 -7.87
N ASP A 283 11.05 -11.37 -8.27
CA ASP A 283 9.74 -11.77 -7.75
C ASP A 283 9.47 -13.26 -8.04
N PRO A 284 8.77 -13.97 -7.13
CA PRO A 284 8.30 -15.34 -7.36
C PRO A 284 7.69 -15.57 -8.75
N ALA A 285 6.90 -14.63 -9.29
CA ALA A 285 6.29 -14.75 -10.62
C ALA A 285 7.33 -14.90 -11.74
N ALA A 286 8.36 -14.05 -11.74
CA ALA A 286 9.44 -14.10 -12.73
C ALA A 286 10.31 -15.36 -12.57
N ARG A 287 10.53 -15.81 -11.33
CA ARG A 287 11.31 -17.02 -11.02
C ARG A 287 10.57 -18.29 -11.46
N VAL A 288 9.26 -18.36 -11.22
CA VAL A 288 8.40 -19.45 -11.69
C VAL A 288 8.35 -19.48 -13.21
N LEU A 289 8.14 -18.34 -13.87
CA LEU A 289 8.16 -18.23 -15.34
C LEU A 289 9.46 -18.76 -15.94
N ARG A 290 10.62 -18.31 -15.42
CA ARG A 290 11.93 -18.80 -15.87
C ARG A 290 12.12 -20.28 -15.64
N LEU A 291 11.58 -20.81 -14.53
CA LEU A 291 11.67 -22.24 -14.23
C LEU A 291 10.83 -23.06 -15.21
N TYR A 292 9.66 -22.58 -15.61
CA TYR A 292 8.84 -23.17 -16.68
C TYR A 292 9.59 -23.20 -18.01
N GLU A 293 10.20 -22.08 -18.43
CA GLU A 293 10.97 -22.05 -19.67
C GLU A 293 12.17 -22.99 -19.62
N ALA A 294 12.95 -22.96 -18.52
CA ALA A 294 14.11 -23.82 -18.35
C ALA A 294 13.73 -25.32 -18.33
N ALA A 295 12.67 -25.68 -17.62
CA ALA A 295 12.26 -27.07 -17.46
C ALA A 295 11.47 -27.62 -18.64
N LEU A 296 10.54 -26.83 -19.21
CA LEU A 296 9.51 -27.29 -20.13
C LEU A 296 9.58 -26.68 -21.53
N ASP A 297 10.43 -25.68 -21.77
CA ASP A 297 10.55 -24.97 -23.05
C ASP A 297 9.22 -24.35 -23.50
N ARG A 298 8.51 -23.73 -22.54
CA ARG A 298 7.27 -22.98 -22.77
C ARG A 298 6.97 -22.06 -21.59
N LEU A 299 6.09 -21.08 -21.82
CA LEU A 299 5.47 -20.27 -20.77
C LEU A 299 4.39 -21.07 -20.01
N PRO A 300 4.13 -20.74 -18.74
CA PRO A 300 3.03 -21.30 -17.98
C PRO A 300 1.66 -20.83 -18.49
N ASP A 301 0.64 -21.64 -18.24
CA ASP A 301 -0.75 -21.15 -18.20
C ASP A 301 -0.98 -20.39 -16.88
N GLN A 302 -2.02 -19.57 -16.80
CA GLN A 302 -2.29 -18.69 -15.67
C GLN A 302 -2.50 -19.49 -14.38
N SER A 303 -3.31 -20.55 -14.45
CA SER A 303 -3.57 -21.44 -13.32
C SER A 303 -2.29 -22.06 -12.76
N GLY A 304 -1.43 -22.60 -13.63
CA GLY A 304 -0.16 -23.20 -13.26
C GLY A 304 0.89 -22.18 -12.83
N LEU A 305 0.82 -20.93 -13.31
CA LEU A 305 1.66 -19.84 -12.83
C LEU A 305 1.30 -19.47 -11.39
N ASN A 306 0.04 -19.11 -11.13
CA ASN A 306 -0.43 -18.70 -9.81
C ASN A 306 -0.16 -19.78 -8.76
N TYR A 307 -0.51 -21.05 -9.04
CA TYR A 307 -0.28 -22.15 -8.10
C TYR A 307 1.17 -22.25 -7.61
N TRP A 308 2.14 -22.05 -8.50
CA TRP A 308 3.55 -22.11 -8.11
C TRP A 308 4.08 -20.81 -7.52
N ILE A 309 3.47 -19.66 -7.85
CA ILE A 309 3.74 -18.39 -7.15
C ILE A 309 3.36 -18.53 -5.68
N ASP A 310 2.14 -18.98 -5.41
CA ASP A 310 1.61 -19.18 -4.05
C ASP A 310 2.50 -20.14 -3.27
N ALA A 311 2.89 -21.27 -3.89
CA ALA A 311 3.79 -22.22 -3.27
C ALA A 311 5.14 -21.61 -2.85
N VAL A 312 5.70 -20.70 -3.67
CA VAL A 312 6.95 -20.00 -3.34
C VAL A 312 6.73 -18.96 -2.24
N GLN A 313 5.62 -18.23 -2.29
CA GLN A 313 5.24 -17.26 -1.25
C GLN A 313 5.01 -17.94 0.11
N ASP A 314 4.45 -19.15 0.11
CA ASP A 314 4.29 -20.04 1.28
C ASP A 314 5.63 -20.65 1.77
N GLY A 315 6.75 -20.29 1.13
CA GLY A 315 8.09 -20.66 1.55
C GLY A 315 8.65 -21.94 0.91
N GLN A 316 7.99 -22.50 -0.12
CA GLN A 316 8.62 -23.59 -0.87
C GLN A 316 9.83 -23.08 -1.67
N SER A 317 10.95 -23.80 -1.55
CA SER A 317 12.16 -23.47 -2.31
C SER A 317 11.98 -23.75 -3.81
N LEU A 318 12.64 -22.95 -4.65
CA LEU A 318 12.70 -23.23 -6.10
C LEU A 318 13.24 -24.63 -6.43
N SER A 319 14.12 -25.20 -5.58
CA SER A 319 14.60 -26.58 -5.80
C SER A 319 13.48 -27.61 -5.62
N ALA A 320 12.58 -27.40 -4.66
CA ALA A 320 11.41 -28.26 -4.49
C ALA A 320 10.48 -28.19 -5.70
N LEU A 321 10.21 -26.97 -6.20
CA LEU A 321 9.44 -26.74 -7.42
C LEU A 321 10.10 -27.44 -8.63
N ALA A 322 11.41 -27.22 -8.81
CA ALA A 322 12.20 -27.85 -9.87
C ALA A 322 12.11 -29.38 -9.82
N GLY A 323 12.13 -29.97 -8.62
CA GLY A 323 11.87 -31.39 -8.40
C GLY A 323 10.48 -31.82 -8.90
N GLY A 324 9.45 -31.03 -8.64
CA GLY A 324 8.10 -31.23 -9.15
C GLY A 324 8.03 -31.23 -10.69
N PHE A 325 8.66 -30.24 -11.34
CA PHE A 325 8.75 -30.19 -12.81
C PHE A 325 9.44 -31.43 -13.38
N LEU A 326 10.61 -31.79 -12.85
CA LEU A 326 11.38 -32.96 -13.29
C LEU A 326 10.64 -34.28 -13.07
N GLY A 327 9.79 -34.35 -12.05
CA GLY A 327 8.93 -35.49 -11.74
C GLY A 327 7.65 -35.57 -12.58
N SER A 328 7.25 -34.48 -13.24
CA SER A 328 5.97 -34.38 -13.97
C SER A 328 5.88 -35.32 -15.17
N ASP A 329 4.65 -35.72 -15.51
CA ASP A 329 4.38 -36.48 -16.74
C ASP A 329 4.75 -35.67 -17.99
N GLU A 330 4.57 -34.35 -17.95
CA GLU A 330 4.89 -33.45 -19.05
C GLU A 330 6.39 -33.43 -19.36
N PHE A 331 7.24 -33.25 -18.35
CA PHE A 331 8.70 -33.25 -18.54
C PHE A 331 9.18 -34.59 -19.11
N ARG A 332 8.65 -35.70 -18.58
CA ARG A 332 8.95 -37.06 -19.06
C ARG A 332 8.50 -37.25 -20.51
N ALA A 333 7.31 -36.77 -20.88
CA ALA A 333 6.78 -36.89 -22.24
C ALA A 333 7.57 -36.04 -23.26
N ARG A 334 7.92 -34.80 -22.91
CA ARG A 334 8.64 -33.88 -23.80
C ARG A 334 10.09 -34.30 -24.03
N PHE A 335 10.76 -34.77 -22.97
CA PHE A 335 12.22 -34.95 -23.01
C PHE A 335 12.67 -36.39 -22.78
N GLY A 336 11.75 -37.35 -22.80
CA GLY A 336 12.04 -38.77 -22.63
C GLY A 336 12.73 -39.09 -21.30
N GLY A 337 12.61 -38.18 -20.31
CA GLY A 337 13.30 -38.25 -19.04
C GLY A 337 14.81 -38.00 -19.11
N ALA A 338 15.36 -37.22 -20.04
CA ALA A 338 16.79 -36.84 -20.08
C ALA A 338 17.74 -37.98 -19.62
N ALA A 339 17.85 -39.01 -20.48
CA ALA A 339 18.29 -40.36 -20.15
C ALA A 339 19.62 -40.48 -19.38
N ASP A 340 20.51 -39.49 -19.52
CA ASP A 340 21.74 -39.34 -18.72
C ASP A 340 22.02 -37.87 -18.38
N ASN A 341 23.03 -37.62 -17.54
CA ASN A 341 23.40 -36.29 -17.07
C ASN A 341 23.87 -35.36 -18.21
N GLY A 342 24.48 -35.90 -19.26
CA GLY A 342 24.91 -35.12 -20.43
C GLY A 342 23.72 -34.61 -21.23
N ALA A 343 22.78 -35.50 -21.55
CA ALA A 343 21.55 -35.15 -22.27
C ALA A 343 20.69 -34.14 -21.49
N PHE A 344 20.67 -34.25 -20.16
CA PHE A 344 20.00 -33.29 -19.29
C PHE A 344 20.61 -31.89 -19.40
N VAL A 345 21.94 -31.78 -19.27
CA VAL A 345 22.65 -30.49 -19.38
C VAL A 345 22.48 -29.90 -20.78
N ASP A 346 22.59 -30.70 -21.84
CA ASP A 346 22.39 -30.25 -23.22
C ASP A 346 20.98 -29.68 -23.45
N ARG A 347 19.97 -30.27 -22.79
CA ARG A 347 18.60 -29.77 -22.82
C ARG A 347 18.47 -28.41 -22.14
N LEU A 348 19.05 -28.24 -20.96
CA LEU A 348 19.00 -26.95 -20.25
C LEU A 348 19.66 -25.85 -21.07
N TYR A 349 20.82 -26.12 -21.69
CA TYR A 349 21.46 -25.19 -22.62
C TYR A 349 20.55 -24.83 -23.81
N ALA A 350 19.86 -25.82 -24.38
CA ALA A 350 18.94 -25.58 -25.49
C ALA A 350 17.73 -24.72 -25.08
N ASN A 351 17.10 -25.02 -23.96
CA ASN A 351 15.90 -24.32 -23.48
C ASN A 351 16.23 -22.88 -23.02
N VAL A 352 17.29 -22.72 -22.22
CA VAL A 352 17.61 -21.46 -21.55
C VAL A 352 18.41 -20.50 -22.43
N LEU A 353 19.31 -21.04 -23.26
CA LEU A 353 20.26 -20.22 -24.03
C LEU A 353 20.08 -20.35 -25.55
N GLY A 354 19.17 -21.21 -26.01
CA GLY A 354 18.95 -21.43 -27.45
C GLY A 354 20.18 -21.95 -28.20
N ARG A 355 21.17 -22.50 -27.48
CA ARG A 355 22.49 -22.90 -28.03
C ARG A 355 23.01 -24.17 -27.41
N ALA A 356 24.01 -24.78 -28.04
CA ALA A 356 24.78 -25.84 -27.41
C ALA A 356 25.69 -25.26 -26.31
N GLY A 357 25.86 -26.01 -25.22
CA GLY A 357 26.81 -25.66 -24.17
C GLY A 357 28.25 -25.68 -24.68
N GLU A 358 29.02 -24.66 -24.30
CA GLU A 358 30.46 -24.65 -24.54
C GLU A 358 31.13 -25.83 -23.85
N ALA A 359 32.23 -26.34 -24.42
CA ALA A 359 32.85 -27.59 -23.98
C ALA A 359 33.16 -27.62 -22.46
N GLU A 360 33.76 -26.54 -21.94
CA GLU A 360 34.12 -26.44 -20.52
C GLU A 360 32.89 -26.22 -19.63
N GLY A 361 31.94 -25.38 -20.04
CA GLY A 361 30.71 -25.11 -19.27
C GLY A 361 29.83 -26.36 -19.17
N ARG A 362 29.63 -27.06 -20.30
CA ARG A 362 28.95 -28.35 -20.34
C ARG A 362 29.64 -29.36 -19.45
N LYS A 363 30.97 -29.48 -19.55
CA LYS A 363 31.76 -30.41 -18.73
C LYS A 363 31.58 -30.12 -17.24
N HIS A 364 31.63 -28.86 -16.83
CA HIS A 364 31.43 -28.45 -15.44
C HIS A 364 30.10 -28.97 -14.88
N TRP A 365 28.99 -28.72 -15.56
CA TRP A 365 27.67 -29.15 -15.09
C TRP A 365 27.48 -30.68 -15.07
N VAL A 366 28.00 -31.36 -16.09
CA VAL A 366 27.94 -32.84 -16.15
C VAL A 366 28.76 -33.46 -15.01
N ASP A 367 29.96 -32.94 -14.75
CA ASP A 367 30.80 -33.40 -13.64
C ASP A 367 30.14 -33.12 -12.28
N SER A 368 29.49 -31.96 -12.10
CA SER A 368 28.72 -31.64 -10.89
C SER A 368 27.60 -32.65 -10.62
N LEU A 369 26.81 -33.01 -11.64
CA LEU A 369 25.76 -34.04 -11.51
C LEU A 369 26.34 -35.42 -11.18
N ASN A 370 27.46 -35.79 -11.83
CA ASN A 370 28.14 -37.07 -11.56
C ASN A 370 28.73 -37.15 -10.15
N ASN A 371 29.07 -36.00 -9.55
CA ASN A 371 29.57 -35.88 -8.19
C ASN A 371 28.47 -35.72 -7.13
N GLY A 372 27.19 -35.87 -7.51
CA GLY A 372 26.07 -35.97 -6.58
C GLY A 372 25.26 -34.68 -6.36
N VAL A 373 25.52 -33.61 -7.13
CA VAL A 373 24.59 -32.47 -7.20
C VAL A 373 23.29 -32.96 -7.85
N GLY A 374 22.14 -32.62 -7.27
CA GLY A 374 20.85 -33.04 -7.80
C GLY A 374 20.46 -32.26 -9.07
N ARG A 375 19.58 -32.87 -9.87
CA ARG A 375 19.09 -32.26 -11.12
C ARG A 375 18.23 -31.01 -10.87
N ALA A 376 17.54 -30.96 -9.73
CA ALA A 376 16.73 -29.80 -9.34
C ALA A 376 17.62 -28.58 -9.08
N GLU A 377 18.73 -28.76 -8.37
CA GLU A 377 19.70 -27.69 -8.11
C GLU A 377 20.33 -27.17 -9.40
N VAL A 378 20.67 -28.07 -10.33
CA VAL A 378 21.21 -27.66 -11.63
C VAL A 378 20.16 -26.94 -12.47
N LEU A 379 18.91 -27.41 -12.49
CA LEU A 379 17.81 -26.73 -13.19
C LEU A 379 17.60 -25.30 -12.64
N VAL A 380 17.57 -25.13 -11.32
CA VAL A 380 17.48 -23.80 -10.69
C VAL A 380 18.69 -22.93 -11.06
N ALA A 381 19.90 -23.49 -11.08
CA ALA A 381 21.10 -22.74 -11.45
C ALA A 381 21.07 -22.23 -12.91
N PHE A 382 20.51 -23.02 -13.83
CA PHE A 382 20.28 -22.58 -15.21
C PHE A 382 19.16 -21.53 -15.28
N SER A 383 18.01 -21.80 -14.64
CA SER A 383 16.85 -20.90 -14.58
C SER A 383 17.22 -19.51 -14.06
N GLU A 384 18.04 -19.45 -13.01
CA GLU A 384 18.42 -18.20 -12.35
C GLU A 384 19.79 -17.66 -12.79
N SER A 385 20.37 -18.23 -13.85
CA SER A 385 21.61 -17.74 -14.43
C SER A 385 21.44 -16.32 -14.99
N ALA A 386 22.51 -15.53 -14.96
CA ALA A 386 22.51 -14.17 -15.51
C ALA A 386 22.15 -14.15 -17.01
N GLU A 387 22.57 -15.17 -17.76
CA GLU A 387 22.24 -15.30 -19.17
C GLU A 387 20.72 -15.57 -19.37
N ASN A 388 20.10 -16.43 -18.56
CA ASN A 388 18.65 -16.66 -18.66
C ASN A 388 17.85 -15.41 -18.28
N LYS A 389 18.22 -14.76 -17.16
CA LYS A 389 17.57 -13.52 -16.73
C LYS A 389 17.62 -12.45 -17.82
N ALA A 390 18.74 -12.36 -18.55
CA ALA A 390 18.86 -11.47 -19.71
C ALA A 390 17.99 -11.95 -20.90
N GLY A 391 17.89 -13.25 -21.14
CA GLY A 391 17.04 -13.83 -22.18
C GLY A 391 15.55 -13.60 -21.97
N THR A 392 15.09 -13.60 -20.71
CA THR A 392 13.68 -13.41 -20.34
C THR A 392 13.33 -11.98 -19.95
N ALA A 393 14.29 -11.04 -19.99
CA ALA A 393 14.11 -9.67 -19.51
C ALA A 393 12.93 -8.96 -20.18
N ALA A 394 12.76 -9.14 -21.50
CA ALA A 394 11.65 -8.54 -22.23
C ALA A 394 10.27 -9.09 -21.81
N LEU A 395 10.19 -10.37 -21.42
CA LEU A 395 8.95 -10.97 -20.92
C LEU A 395 8.59 -10.38 -19.55
N VAL A 396 9.58 -10.25 -18.68
CA VAL A 396 9.40 -9.66 -17.34
C VAL A 396 9.04 -8.17 -17.45
N GLN A 397 9.72 -7.41 -18.31
CA GLN A 397 9.44 -5.98 -18.52
C GLN A 397 8.06 -5.68 -19.09
N ASN A 398 7.46 -6.62 -19.84
CA ASN A 398 6.08 -6.48 -20.32
C ASN A 398 5.04 -6.77 -19.23
N GLY A 399 5.49 -7.18 -18.04
CA GLY A 399 4.65 -7.51 -16.91
C GLY A 399 4.15 -8.95 -16.93
N ILE A 400 4.27 -9.63 -15.79
CA ILE A 400 3.72 -10.96 -15.53
C ILE A 400 2.45 -10.76 -14.70
N TRP A 401 1.30 -11.19 -15.25
CA TRP A 401 0.05 -11.10 -14.52
C TRP A 401 -0.02 -12.16 -13.41
N ASP A 402 -0.07 -11.70 -12.18
CA ASP A 402 -0.24 -12.50 -10.97
C ASP A 402 -1.63 -12.18 -10.38
N ARG A 403 -2.62 -12.97 -10.81
CA ARG A 403 -4.02 -12.86 -10.39
C ARG A 403 -4.18 -13.13 -8.89
N SER A 404 -5.03 -12.35 -8.21
CA SER A 404 -5.44 -12.64 -6.83
C SER A 404 -6.45 -13.79 -6.77
N GLU A 405 -6.13 -14.83 -5.99
CA GLU A 405 -7.07 -15.93 -5.70
C GLU A 405 -8.28 -15.43 -4.92
N ALA A 406 -8.05 -14.61 -3.87
CA ALA A 406 -9.11 -14.00 -3.08
C ALA A 406 -10.08 -13.18 -3.93
N ALA A 407 -9.58 -12.36 -4.86
CA ALA A 407 -10.43 -11.62 -5.79
C ALA A 407 -11.29 -12.56 -6.65
N THR A 408 -10.72 -13.66 -7.11
CA THR A 408 -11.43 -14.63 -7.95
C THR A 408 -12.55 -15.33 -7.18
N GLU A 409 -12.27 -15.78 -5.95
CA GLU A 409 -13.25 -16.42 -5.07
C GLU A 409 -14.39 -15.46 -4.73
N VAL A 410 -14.07 -14.21 -4.37
CA VAL A 410 -15.07 -13.18 -4.08
C VAL A 410 -15.93 -12.90 -5.32
N ALA A 411 -15.34 -12.78 -6.51
CA ALA A 411 -16.09 -12.54 -7.74
C ALA A 411 -17.07 -13.68 -8.07
N ARG A 412 -16.66 -14.94 -7.88
CA ARG A 412 -17.56 -16.10 -8.01
C ARG A 412 -18.67 -16.07 -6.97
N LEU A 413 -18.37 -15.66 -5.74
CA LEU A 413 -19.38 -15.53 -4.70
C LEU A 413 -20.40 -14.42 -5.02
N TYR A 414 -19.97 -13.29 -5.59
CA TYR A 414 -20.88 -12.26 -6.12
C TYR A 414 -21.80 -12.82 -7.20
N ASP A 415 -21.24 -13.56 -8.16
CA ASP A 415 -22.01 -14.18 -9.24
C ASP A 415 -23.07 -15.14 -8.69
N THR A 416 -22.66 -16.06 -7.81
CA THR A 416 -23.57 -17.03 -7.19
C THR A 416 -24.67 -16.35 -6.36
N VAL A 417 -24.32 -15.38 -5.51
CA VAL A 417 -25.26 -14.79 -4.54
C VAL A 417 -26.19 -13.76 -5.20
N PHE A 418 -25.66 -12.94 -6.12
CA PHE A 418 -26.36 -11.77 -6.65
C PHE A 418 -26.66 -11.85 -8.16
N GLY A 419 -26.12 -12.86 -8.86
CA GLY A 419 -26.30 -13.04 -10.31
C GLY A 419 -25.59 -11.94 -11.12
N ARG A 420 -24.48 -11.42 -10.60
CA ARG A 420 -23.68 -10.37 -11.22
C ARG A 420 -22.24 -10.43 -10.71
N LEU A 421 -21.31 -9.91 -11.52
CA LEU A 421 -19.94 -9.66 -11.11
C LEU A 421 -19.84 -8.48 -10.11
N PRO A 422 -18.74 -8.36 -9.36
CA PRO A 422 -18.54 -7.26 -8.43
C PRO A 422 -18.28 -5.93 -9.15
N ASP A 423 -18.53 -4.83 -8.43
CA ASP A 423 -17.87 -3.56 -8.73
C ASP A 423 -16.46 -3.55 -8.11
N ALA A 424 -15.57 -2.69 -8.62
CA ALA A 424 -14.17 -2.69 -8.20
C ALA A 424 -13.96 -2.35 -6.71
N PRO A 425 -14.64 -1.33 -6.13
CA PRO A 425 -14.51 -1.05 -4.70
C PRO A 425 -14.99 -2.19 -3.81
N GLY A 426 -16.11 -2.84 -4.15
CA GLY A 426 -16.63 -3.98 -3.41
C GLY A 426 -15.68 -5.18 -3.48
N LEU A 427 -15.10 -5.46 -4.65
CA LEU A 427 -14.09 -6.51 -4.78
C LEU A 427 -12.84 -6.22 -3.94
N ALA A 428 -12.27 -5.02 -4.06
CA ALA A 428 -11.06 -4.62 -3.37
C ALA A 428 -11.23 -4.76 -1.85
N PHE A 429 -12.36 -4.29 -1.30
CA PHE A 429 -12.68 -4.40 0.13
C PHE A 429 -12.62 -5.84 0.66
N TRP A 430 -13.25 -6.78 -0.04
CA TRP A 430 -13.29 -8.19 0.41
C TRP A 430 -11.96 -8.90 0.15
N LYS A 431 -11.31 -8.61 -0.98
CA LYS A 431 -10.00 -9.15 -1.33
C LYS A 431 -8.95 -8.77 -0.29
N GLU A 432 -8.83 -7.49 0.07
CA GLU A 432 -7.88 -7.01 1.08
C GLU A 432 -8.13 -7.68 2.44
N ALA A 433 -9.39 -7.77 2.87
CA ALA A 433 -9.73 -8.43 4.13
C ALA A 433 -9.37 -9.93 4.13
N MET A 434 -9.35 -10.59 2.98
CA MET A 434 -8.92 -11.99 2.84
C MET A 434 -7.40 -12.14 2.76
N GLU A 435 -6.72 -11.29 1.99
CA GLU A 435 -5.26 -11.27 1.85
C GLU A 435 -4.56 -10.92 3.18
N ASP A 436 -5.16 -10.05 3.99
CA ASP A 436 -4.68 -9.72 5.35
C ASP A 436 -5.00 -10.82 6.39
N GLY A 437 -5.69 -11.88 6.00
CA GLY A 437 -6.12 -12.96 6.89
C GLY A 437 -7.21 -12.57 7.90
N GLN A 438 -7.86 -11.41 7.74
CA GLN A 438 -8.94 -10.94 8.63
C GLN A 438 -10.27 -11.64 8.38
N LYS A 439 -10.48 -12.16 7.18
CA LYS A 439 -11.69 -12.86 6.72
C LYS A 439 -11.29 -14.09 5.94
N SER A 440 -11.96 -15.20 6.19
CA SER A 440 -11.99 -16.33 5.24
C SER A 440 -13.08 -16.08 4.18
N LEU A 441 -13.02 -16.81 3.06
CA LEU A 441 -14.12 -16.82 2.08
C LEU A 441 -15.47 -17.18 2.72
N TYR A 442 -15.47 -18.06 3.73
CA TYR A 442 -16.66 -18.38 4.50
C TYR A 442 -17.21 -17.15 5.25
N ASP A 443 -16.36 -16.31 5.85
CA ASP A 443 -16.80 -15.09 6.52
C ASP A 443 -17.39 -14.07 5.53
N VAL A 444 -16.83 -13.99 4.33
CA VAL A 444 -17.39 -13.18 3.24
C VAL A 444 -18.79 -13.70 2.85
N ALA A 445 -18.95 -15.01 2.69
CA ALA A 445 -20.24 -15.63 2.42
C ALA A 445 -21.26 -15.38 3.55
N VAL A 446 -20.84 -15.40 4.82
CA VAL A 446 -21.69 -15.00 5.95
C VAL A 446 -22.11 -13.53 5.82
N ALA A 447 -21.19 -12.63 5.50
CA ALA A 447 -21.51 -11.21 5.33
C ALA A 447 -22.49 -10.97 4.17
N PHE A 448 -22.30 -11.66 3.04
CA PHE A 448 -23.18 -11.55 1.87
C PHE A 448 -24.59 -12.03 2.20
N THR A 449 -24.71 -13.20 2.84
CA THR A 449 -26.01 -13.76 3.24
C THR A 449 -26.68 -12.98 4.38
N ALA A 450 -25.92 -12.16 5.11
CA ALA A 450 -26.43 -11.20 6.10
C ALA A 450 -26.68 -9.79 5.53
N SER A 451 -26.41 -9.55 4.25
CA SER A 451 -26.53 -8.23 3.63
C SER A 451 -28.01 -7.82 3.40
N ALA A 452 -28.24 -6.51 3.27
CA ALA A 452 -29.55 -5.99 2.90
C ALA A 452 -29.94 -6.39 1.46
N GLU A 453 -28.98 -6.42 0.53
CA GLU A 453 -29.21 -6.85 -0.85
C GLU A 453 -29.67 -8.31 -0.89
N PHE A 454 -29.01 -9.20 -0.15
CA PHE A 454 -29.40 -10.62 -0.09
C PHE A 454 -30.79 -10.80 0.51
N ARG A 455 -31.11 -10.12 1.61
CA ARG A 455 -32.45 -10.18 2.21
C ARG A 455 -33.54 -9.71 1.25
N SER A 456 -33.27 -8.66 0.46
CA SER A 456 -34.22 -8.15 -0.53
C SER A 456 -34.51 -9.16 -1.66
N ARG A 457 -33.49 -9.90 -2.10
CA ARG A 457 -33.60 -10.85 -3.21
C ARG A 457 -34.06 -12.25 -2.78
N CYS A 458 -33.53 -12.74 -1.67
CA CYS A 458 -33.64 -14.14 -1.25
C CYS A 458 -34.34 -14.32 0.11
N GLY A 459 -34.63 -13.24 0.85
CA GLY A 459 -35.13 -13.32 2.22
C GLY A 459 -36.49 -14.02 2.35
N ASP A 460 -37.38 -13.80 1.38
CA ASP A 460 -38.72 -14.38 1.37
C ASP A 460 -38.82 -15.74 0.63
N LEU A 461 -37.73 -16.18 0.00
CA LEU A 461 -37.71 -17.46 -0.72
C LEU A 461 -37.73 -18.63 0.26
N GLY A 462 -38.54 -19.65 -0.02
CA GLY A 462 -38.41 -20.95 0.64
C GLY A 462 -37.10 -21.63 0.26
N ASP A 463 -36.61 -22.58 1.07
CA ASP A 463 -35.26 -23.13 0.88
C ASP A 463 -35.06 -23.82 -0.48
N ARG A 464 -36.09 -24.49 -1.02
CA ARG A 464 -36.03 -25.07 -2.38
C ARG A 464 -35.91 -24.00 -3.46
N ASP A 465 -36.68 -22.92 -3.36
CA ASP A 465 -36.66 -21.81 -4.32
C ASP A 465 -35.34 -21.04 -4.23
N PHE A 466 -34.80 -20.89 -3.02
CA PHE A 466 -33.49 -20.32 -2.77
C PHE A 466 -32.37 -21.14 -3.44
N VAL A 467 -32.32 -22.46 -3.19
CA VAL A 467 -31.31 -23.33 -3.84
C VAL A 467 -31.43 -23.23 -5.35
N ASN A 468 -32.65 -23.31 -5.89
CA ASN A 468 -32.85 -23.18 -7.34
C ASN A 468 -32.38 -21.83 -7.89
N ALA A 469 -32.58 -20.73 -7.15
CA ALA A 469 -32.08 -19.41 -7.55
C ALA A 469 -30.53 -19.37 -7.59
N MET A 470 -29.85 -19.98 -6.61
CA MET A 470 -28.39 -20.05 -6.60
C MET A 470 -27.84 -20.91 -7.75
N TYR A 471 -28.53 -22.00 -8.10
CA TYR A 471 -28.20 -22.79 -9.29
C TYR A 471 -28.39 -22.01 -10.58
N VAL A 472 -29.46 -21.23 -10.71
CA VAL A 472 -29.69 -20.39 -11.89
C VAL A 472 -28.60 -19.33 -12.03
N ASN A 473 -28.16 -18.74 -10.92
CA ASN A 473 -27.06 -17.78 -10.95
C ASN A 473 -25.73 -18.45 -11.30
N ALA A 474 -25.29 -19.45 -10.53
CA ALA A 474 -23.95 -20.02 -10.66
C ALA A 474 -23.79 -20.99 -11.85
N LEU A 475 -24.86 -21.69 -12.24
CA LEU A 475 -24.76 -22.79 -13.22
C LEU A 475 -25.58 -22.53 -14.49
N ASP A 476 -26.20 -21.35 -14.63
CA ASP A 476 -27.07 -20.98 -15.76
C ASP A 476 -28.23 -21.99 -16.01
N ARG A 477 -28.60 -22.77 -14.98
CA ARG A 477 -29.64 -23.80 -15.07
C ARG A 477 -30.39 -23.97 -13.75
N PRO A 478 -31.66 -24.39 -13.77
CA PRO A 478 -32.34 -24.80 -12.54
C PRO A 478 -31.69 -26.04 -11.92
N ALA A 479 -31.86 -26.18 -10.61
CA ALA A 479 -31.41 -27.37 -9.89
C ALA A 479 -32.23 -28.59 -10.29
N GLU A 480 -31.56 -29.72 -10.54
CA GLU A 480 -32.22 -30.99 -10.75
C GLU A 480 -32.86 -31.51 -9.46
N GLN A 481 -33.84 -32.42 -9.58
CA GLN A 481 -34.58 -32.93 -8.42
C GLN A 481 -33.64 -33.59 -7.40
N ALA A 482 -32.63 -34.33 -7.84
CA ALA A 482 -31.66 -34.99 -6.95
C ALA A 482 -30.78 -33.97 -6.20
N GLU A 483 -30.40 -32.87 -6.85
CA GLU A 483 -29.62 -31.78 -6.26
C GLU A 483 -30.45 -31.04 -5.20
N LEU A 484 -31.71 -30.72 -5.51
CA LEU A 484 -32.63 -30.15 -4.53
C LEU A 484 -32.83 -31.08 -3.33
N ASP A 485 -33.00 -32.37 -3.54
CA ASP A 485 -33.21 -33.33 -2.46
C ASP A 485 -31.95 -33.53 -1.60
N HIS A 486 -30.76 -33.45 -2.19
CA HIS A 486 -29.49 -33.40 -1.47
C HIS A 486 -29.44 -32.20 -0.52
N TRP A 487 -29.71 -31.00 -1.03
CA TRP A 487 -29.69 -29.78 -0.22
C TRP A 487 -30.78 -29.77 0.85
N MET A 488 -31.98 -30.23 0.54
CA MET A 488 -33.07 -30.30 1.52
C MET A 488 -32.78 -31.28 2.66
N HIS A 489 -32.02 -32.35 2.40
CA HIS A 489 -31.51 -33.21 3.45
C HIS A 489 -30.46 -32.50 4.32
N HIS A 490 -29.63 -31.67 3.71
CA HIS A 490 -28.67 -30.84 4.44
C HIS A 490 -29.35 -29.77 5.31
N PHE A 491 -30.47 -29.18 4.87
CA PHE A 491 -31.18 -28.10 5.56
C PHE A 491 -31.85 -28.46 6.91
N ASP A 492 -31.78 -29.72 7.36
CA ASP A 492 -32.51 -30.36 8.49
C ASP A 492 -32.40 -29.62 9.86
N GLY A 493 -33.06 -28.47 9.96
CA GLY A 493 -33.31 -27.71 11.18
C GLY A 493 -32.39 -26.51 11.49
N LYS A 494 -31.51 -26.05 10.59
CA LYS A 494 -30.58 -24.93 10.87
C LYS A 494 -30.52 -23.88 9.75
N SER A 495 -31.00 -22.66 10.02
CA SER A 495 -30.99 -21.51 9.09
C SER A 495 -29.59 -21.00 8.71
N SER A 496 -28.52 -21.49 9.35
CA SER A 496 -27.11 -21.16 9.04
C SER A 496 -26.57 -21.86 7.79
N GLN A 497 -27.42 -22.54 7.01
CA GLN A 497 -27.01 -23.41 5.90
C GLN A 497 -27.14 -22.77 4.51
N ARG A 498 -27.79 -21.61 4.40
CA ARG A 498 -27.80 -20.85 3.12
C ARG A 498 -26.40 -20.37 2.74
N THR A 499 -25.58 -20.00 3.73
CA THR A 499 -24.16 -19.66 3.54
C THR A 499 -23.37 -20.82 2.94
N VAL A 500 -23.65 -22.06 3.38
CA VAL A 500 -22.97 -23.25 2.86
C VAL A 500 -23.35 -23.50 1.40
N VAL A 501 -24.62 -23.35 1.05
CA VAL A 501 -25.09 -23.49 -0.34
C VAL A 501 -24.37 -22.52 -1.27
N VAL A 502 -24.30 -21.23 -0.90
CA VAL A 502 -23.66 -20.23 -1.78
C VAL A 502 -22.17 -20.46 -1.91
N LEU A 503 -21.50 -20.89 -0.84
CA LEU A 503 -20.07 -21.16 -0.84
C LEU A 503 -19.73 -22.40 -1.68
N GLU A 504 -20.45 -23.52 -1.50
CA GLU A 504 -20.18 -24.74 -2.25
C GLU A 504 -20.52 -24.60 -3.73
N LEU A 505 -21.56 -23.82 -4.07
CA LEU A 505 -21.85 -23.50 -5.47
C LEU A 505 -20.83 -22.53 -6.06
N SER A 506 -20.35 -21.53 -5.30
CA SER A 506 -19.36 -20.57 -5.82
C SER A 506 -18.06 -21.26 -6.21
N GLU A 507 -17.61 -22.26 -5.43
CA GLU A 507 -16.35 -22.97 -5.69
C GLU A 507 -16.54 -24.32 -6.41
N GLY A 508 -17.76 -24.61 -6.88
CA GLY A 508 -18.05 -25.82 -7.64
C GLY A 508 -17.34 -25.83 -8.99
N LEU A 509 -16.76 -26.97 -9.38
CA LEU A 509 -16.00 -27.11 -10.64
C LEU A 509 -16.79 -26.68 -11.89
N GLU A 510 -18.10 -26.91 -11.91
CA GLU A 510 -18.98 -26.47 -13.02
C GLU A 510 -19.05 -24.95 -13.10
N HIS A 511 -19.25 -24.27 -11.96
CA HIS A 511 -19.31 -22.81 -11.89
C HIS A 511 -17.95 -22.14 -12.19
N VAL A 512 -16.87 -22.71 -11.64
CA VAL A 512 -15.48 -22.29 -11.93
C VAL A 512 -15.18 -22.35 -13.44
N ALA A 513 -15.70 -23.37 -14.13
CA ALA A 513 -15.57 -23.50 -15.58
C ALA A 513 -16.44 -22.49 -16.36
N LEU A 514 -17.68 -22.25 -15.91
CA LEU A 514 -18.59 -21.29 -16.55
C LEU A 514 -18.11 -19.85 -16.44
N THR A 515 -17.56 -19.48 -15.28
CA THR A 515 -17.07 -18.11 -15.01
C THR A 515 -15.64 -17.86 -15.48
N ALA A 516 -14.94 -18.89 -15.97
CA ALA A 516 -13.53 -18.81 -16.32
C ALA A 516 -13.19 -17.64 -17.25
N ALA A 517 -13.98 -17.42 -18.31
CA ALA A 517 -13.74 -16.32 -19.25
C ALA A 517 -13.86 -14.92 -18.60
N ASN A 518 -14.63 -14.79 -17.53
CA ASN A 518 -14.90 -13.53 -16.85
C ASN A 518 -14.03 -13.30 -15.62
N VAL A 519 -13.52 -14.36 -14.99
CA VAL A 519 -12.86 -14.26 -13.68
C VAL A 519 -11.43 -14.82 -13.69
N GLN A 520 -11.10 -15.73 -14.61
CA GLN A 520 -9.79 -16.40 -14.67
C GLN A 520 -9.45 -16.82 -16.11
N SER A 521 -9.46 -15.85 -17.03
CA SER A 521 -9.20 -16.16 -18.44
C SER A 521 -7.76 -16.61 -18.65
N GLU A 522 -7.58 -17.63 -19.48
CA GLU A 522 -6.28 -18.11 -19.94
C GLU A 522 -5.85 -17.44 -21.26
N LYS A 523 -6.69 -16.55 -21.83
CA LYS A 523 -6.39 -15.89 -23.10
C LYS A 523 -5.57 -14.61 -22.89
N PRO A 524 -4.41 -14.46 -23.55
CA PRO A 524 -3.67 -13.20 -23.55
C PRO A 524 -4.55 -12.03 -23.99
N GLY A 525 -4.56 -10.95 -23.19
CA GLY A 525 -5.41 -9.78 -23.40
C GLY A 525 -6.81 -9.86 -22.79
N GLU A 526 -7.19 -10.99 -22.18
CA GLU A 526 -8.43 -11.16 -21.40
C GLU A 526 -8.13 -11.46 -19.92
N PHE A 527 -6.88 -11.31 -19.47
CA PHE A 527 -6.50 -11.47 -18.08
C PHE A 527 -7.24 -10.48 -17.15
N GLY A 528 -7.33 -10.82 -15.87
CA GLY A 528 -8.11 -10.09 -14.88
C GLY A 528 -9.61 -10.42 -14.90
N ILE A 529 -10.35 -9.76 -14.02
CA ILE A 529 -11.78 -9.94 -13.78
C ILE A 529 -12.57 -8.89 -14.58
N LEU A 530 -13.71 -9.30 -15.13
CA LEU A 530 -14.70 -8.37 -15.68
C LEU A 530 -15.52 -7.74 -14.54
N PHE A 531 -15.64 -6.42 -14.52
CA PHE A 531 -16.43 -5.68 -13.52
C PHE A 531 -17.82 -5.34 -14.04
N ALA A 532 -18.78 -5.14 -13.12
CA ALA A 532 -20.18 -4.82 -13.41
C ALA A 532 -20.43 -3.39 -13.91
#